data_AF-X1LH29-F1
#
_entry.id   AF-X1LH29-F1
#
_cell.length_a   1.000
_cell.length_b   1.000
_cell.length_c   1.000
_cell.angle_alpha   90.00
_cell.angle_beta   90.00
_cell.angle_gamma   90.00
#
_symmetry.space_group_name_H-M   'P 1'
#
loop_
_entity.id
_entity.type
_entity.pdbx_description
1 polymer ?
#
loop_
_entity_poly.entity_id
_entity_poly.type
_entity_poly.pdbx_seq_one_letter_code
_entity_poly.pdbx_strand_id
1 'polypeptide(L)' 'LLFFIIFGEHGFIDLNILKTERNQLVEKNEQLTHENISLSIEIDRLKHDPKYIENIARQELGMVGEDELILKPQKLPQP' A
#
# COMPACT_ATOMS: atom_id res chain seq x y z
N LEU A 1 49.01 -11.43 -3.94
CA LEU A 1 47.99 -12.50 -4.00
C LEU A 1 46.70 -12.10 -3.30
N LEU A 2 46.72 -11.78 -1.99
CA LEU A 2 45.51 -11.37 -1.24
C LEU A 2 44.79 -10.13 -1.84
N PHE A 3 45.56 -9.13 -2.31
CA PHE A 3 45.02 -7.92 -2.93
C PHE A 3 44.15 -8.21 -4.17
N PHE A 4 44.57 -9.16 -5.02
CA PHE A 4 43.80 -9.54 -6.22
C PHE A 4 42.53 -10.35 -5.91
N ILE A 5 42.47 -11.04 -4.76
CA ILE A 5 41.27 -11.77 -4.36
C ILE A 5 40.19 -10.81 -3.82
N ILE A 6 40.62 -9.73 -3.16
CA ILE A 6 39.71 -8.73 -2.60
C ILE A 6 39.31 -7.68 -3.64
N PHE A 7 40.26 -7.22 -4.47
CA PHE A 7 40.11 -6.09 -5.40
C PHE A 7 40.26 -6.46 -6.90
N GLY A 8 40.40 -7.74 -7.24
CA GLY A 8 40.34 -8.17 -8.64
C GLY A 8 38.92 -8.05 -9.21
N GLU A 9 38.81 -8.01 -10.53
CA GLU A 9 37.54 -8.11 -11.26
C GLU A 9 36.79 -9.38 -10.81
N HIS A 10 35.53 -9.24 -10.37
CA HIS A 10 34.74 -10.31 -9.73
C HIS A 10 35.28 -10.77 -8.37
N GLY A 11 35.99 -9.88 -7.68
CA GLY A 11 36.53 -10.12 -6.35
C GLY A 11 35.45 -10.15 -5.27
N PHE A 12 35.89 -10.28 -4.01
CA PHE A 12 34.98 -10.40 -2.87
C PHE A 12 34.06 -9.18 -2.69
N ILE A 13 34.50 -7.98 -3.07
CA ILE A 13 33.71 -6.74 -2.98
C ILE A 13 32.51 -6.80 -3.92
N ASP A 14 32.72 -7.18 -5.18
CA ASP A 14 31.67 -7.27 -6.20
C ASP A 14 30.58 -8.28 -5.79
N LEU A 15 30.98 -9.39 -5.18
CA LEU A 15 30.04 -10.39 -4.65
C LEU A 15 29.18 -9.85 -3.50
N ASN A 16 29.73 -9.00 -2.63
CA ASN A 16 28.96 -8.39 -1.54
C ASN A 16 27.99 -7.34 -2.05
N ILE A 17 28.38 -6.54 -3.04
CA ILE A 17 27.50 -5.58 -3.71
C ILE A 17 26.35 -6.34 -4.38
N LEU A 18 26.65 -7.37 -5.17
CA LEU A 18 25.64 -8.16 -5.87
C LEU A 18 24.68 -8.88 -4.91
N LYS A 19 25.19 -9.41 -3.78
CA LYS A 19 24.33 -9.98 -2.73
C LYS A 19 23.41 -8.94 -2.11
N THR A 20 23.90 -7.71 -1.90
CA THR A 20 23.11 -6.62 -1.33
C THR A 20 22.01 -6.20 -2.30
N GLU A 21 22.33 -6.00 -3.58
CA GLU A 21 21.35 -5.71 -4.63
C GLU A 21 20.30 -6.81 -4.76
N ARG A 22 20.73 -8.08 -4.76
CA ARG A 22 19.81 -9.21 -4.76
C ARG A 22 18.85 -9.15 -3.57
N ASN A 23 19.37 -8.89 -2.37
CA ASN A 23 18.54 -8.87 -1.16
C ASN A 23 17.53 -7.72 -1.21
N GLN A 24 17.94 -6.54 -1.69
CA GLN A 24 17.03 -5.41 -1.91
C GLN A 24 15.94 -5.73 -2.94
N LEU A 25 16.28 -6.43 -4.02
CA LEU A 25 15.30 -6.87 -5.02
C LEU A 25 14.32 -7.89 -4.47
N VAL A 26 14.79 -8.83 -3.63
CA VAL A 26 13.92 -9.81 -2.96
C VAL A 26 12.96 -9.10 -2.02
N GLU A 27 13.45 -8.20 -1.17
CA GLU A 27 12.60 -7.44 -0.24
C GLU A 27 11.54 -6.61 -0.98
N LYS A 28 11.95 -5.92 -2.07
CA LYS A 28 11.01 -5.17 -2.90
C LYS A 28 9.98 -6.08 -3.57
N ASN A 29 10.37 -7.27 -4.01
CA ASN A 29 9.45 -8.23 -4.61
C ASN A 29 8.41 -8.73 -3.59
N GLU A 30 8.86 -9.04 -2.37
CA GLU A 30 7.96 -9.41 -1.27
C GLU A 30 6.97 -8.30 -0.95
N GLN A 31 7.43 -7.05 -0.83
CA GLN A 31 6.57 -5.88 -0.62
C GLN A 31 5.52 -5.74 -1.73
N LEU A 32 5.94 -5.80 -3.01
CA LEU A 32 5.02 -5.72 -4.14
C LEU A 32 4.04 -6.89 -4.19
N THR A 33 4.45 -8.07 -3.77
CA THR A 33 3.56 -9.24 -3.68
C THR A 33 2.48 -9.01 -2.63
N HIS A 34 2.84 -8.51 -1.46
CA HIS A 34 1.88 -8.15 -0.41
C HIS A 34 0.93 -7.04 -0.83
N GLU A 35 1.44 -6.02 -1.52
CA GLU A 35 0.63 -4.93 -2.08
C GLU A 35 -0.38 -5.47 -3.11
N ASN A 36 0.07 -6.30 -4.05
CA ASN A 36 -0.80 -6.92 -5.04
C ASN A 36 -1.92 -7.76 -4.40
N ILE A 37 -1.60 -8.54 -3.37
CA ILE A 37 -2.62 -9.33 -2.64
C ILE A 37 -3.65 -8.41 -2.00
N SER A 38 -3.18 -7.35 -1.32
CA SER A 38 -4.06 -6.38 -0.64
C SER A 38 -4.98 -5.67 -1.64
N LEU A 39 -4.41 -5.18 -2.74
CA LEU A 39 -5.16 -4.55 -3.82
C LEU A 39 -6.17 -5.51 -4.46
N SER A 40 -5.80 -6.78 -4.66
CA SER A 40 -6.73 -7.77 -5.23
C SER A 40 -7.92 -8.02 -4.31
N ILE A 41 -7.70 -8.05 -2.98
CA ILE A 41 -8.78 -8.18 -2.00
C ILE A 41 -9.67 -6.93 -2.05
N GLU A 42 -9.09 -5.74 -2.09
CA GLU A 42 -9.84 -4.49 -2.17
C GLU A 42 -10.69 -4.42 -3.45
N ILE A 43 -10.11 -4.77 -4.60
CA ILE A 43 -10.83 -4.85 -5.88
C ILE A 43 -12.00 -5.83 -5.78
N ASP A 44 -11.81 -6.99 -5.17
CA ASP A 44 -12.87 -7.98 -5.02
C ASP A 44 -14.03 -7.42 -4.17
N ARG A 45 -13.72 -6.77 -3.04
CA ARG A 45 -14.72 -6.14 -2.18
C ARG A 45 -15.44 -4.99 -2.88
N LEU A 46 -14.73 -4.16 -3.63
CA LEU A 46 -15.35 -3.09 -4.41
C LEU A 46 -16.26 -3.60 -5.53
N LYS A 47 -16.07 -4.84 -5.99
CA LYS A 47 -16.93 -5.45 -7.01
C LYS A 47 -18.10 -6.23 -6.43
N HIS A 48 -17.91 -6.86 -5.28
CA HIS A 48 -18.82 -7.92 -4.81
C HIS A 48 -19.34 -7.72 -3.38
N ASP A 49 -18.90 -6.68 -2.65
CA ASP A 49 -19.35 -6.37 -1.28
C ASP A 49 -20.07 -5.00 -1.26
N PRO A 50 -21.40 -4.97 -1.48
CA PRO A 50 -22.18 -3.73 -1.48
C PRO A 50 -22.08 -2.93 -0.18
N LYS A 51 -21.93 -3.62 0.96
CA LYS A 51 -21.81 -2.98 2.27
C LYS A 51 -20.47 -2.25 2.41
N TYR A 52 -19.40 -2.82 1.84
CA TYR A 52 -18.11 -2.14 1.78
C TYR A 52 -18.16 -0.89 0.90
N ILE A 53 -18.80 -0.98 -0.28
CA ILE A 53 -19.01 0.17 -1.18
C ILE A 53 -19.81 1.27 -0.46
N GLU A 54 -20.91 0.91 0.21
CA GLU A 54 -21.72 1.86 0.97
C GLU A 54 -20.89 2.53 2.08
N ASN A 55 -20.08 1.76 2.81
CA ASN A 55 -19.21 2.33 3.84
C ASN A 55 -18.21 3.35 3.25
N ILE A 56 -17.57 3.04 2.13
CA ILE A 56 -16.68 3.98 1.42
C ILE A 56 -17.45 5.24 0.99
N ALA A 57 -18.63 5.08 0.38
CA ALA A 57 -19.46 6.20 -0.05
C ALA A 57 -19.84 7.13 1.13
N ARG A 58 -20.13 6.56 2.30
CA ARG A 58 -20.46 7.31 3.51
C ARG A 58 -19.27 8.03 4.11
N GLN A 59 -18.13 7.34 4.25
CA GLN A 59 -16.95 7.89 4.92
C GLN A 59 -16.17 8.87 4.05
N GLU A 60 -15.92 8.52 2.79
CA GLU A 60 -15.05 9.29 1.89
C GLU A 60 -15.82 10.35 1.11
N LEU A 61 -17.08 10.07 0.75
CA LEU A 61 -17.90 10.98 -0.08
C LEU A 61 -19.00 11.68 0.71
N GLY A 62 -19.21 11.33 1.98
CA GLY A 62 -20.28 11.89 2.81
C GLY A 62 -21.69 11.57 2.30
N MET A 63 -21.84 10.50 1.51
CA MET A 63 -23.14 10.08 0.99
C MET A 63 -24.01 9.53 2.13
N VAL A 64 -25.32 9.71 1.99
CA VAL A 64 -26.33 9.18 2.93
C VAL A 64 -27.31 8.29 2.17
N GLY A 65 -27.92 7.34 2.87
CA GLY A 65 -28.95 6.47 2.30
C GLY A 65 -30.20 7.25 1.93
N GLU A 66 -30.98 6.75 0.98
CA GLU A 66 -32.23 7.40 0.53
C GLU A 66 -33.25 7.58 1.68
N ASP A 67 -33.24 6.66 2.65
CA ASP A 67 -34.13 6.68 3.82
C ASP A 67 -33.57 7.46 5.02
N GLU A 68 -32.46 8.19 4.86
CA GLU A 68 -31.78 8.89 5.96
C GLU A 68 -32.00 10.40 5.92
N LEU A 69 -32.10 11.02 7.12
CA LEU A 69 -32.31 12.46 7.28
C LEU A 69 -31.01 13.16 7.69
N ILE A 70 -30.61 14.18 6.93
CA ILE A 70 -29.47 15.03 7.28
C ILE A 70 -29.92 16.08 8.31
N LEU A 71 -29.43 15.96 9.54
CA LEU A 71 -29.63 16.96 10.59
C LEU A 71 -28.51 18.02 10.53
N LYS A 72 -28.85 19.22 10.07
CA LYS A 72 -27.95 20.39 10.20
C LYS A 72 -28.29 21.13 11.49
N PRO A 73 -27.39 21.18 12.49
CA PRO A 73 -27.63 21.99 13.68
C PRO A 73 -27.75 23.45 13.26
N GLN A 74 -28.84 24.11 13.68
CA GLN A 74 -29.00 25.55 13.45
C GLN A 74 -27.91 26.29 14.24
N LYS A 75 -27.17 27.17 13.56
CA LYS A 75 -26.29 28.13 14.25
C LYS A 75 -27.16 28.95 15.19
N LEU A 76 -26.95 28.79 16.49
CA LEU A 76 -27.42 29.77 17.48
C LEU A 76 -26.83 31.13 17.08
N PRO A 77 -27.64 32.21 17.04
CA PRO A 77 -27.12 33.55 16.77
C PRO A 77 -25.99 33.84 17.77
N GLN A 78 -24.83 34.25 17.26
CA GLN A 78 -23.74 34.68 18.14
C GLN A 78 -24.14 36.02 18.78
N PRO A 79 -23.97 36.18 20.11
CA PRO A 79 -24.35 37.38 20.83
C PRO A 79 -23.54 38.62 20.42
#